data_AF-A0A411WYH6-F1
#
_entry.id   AF-A0A411WYH6-F1
#
_cell.length_a   1.000
_cell.length_b   1.000
_cell.length_c   1.000
_cell.angle_alpha   90.00
_cell.angle_beta   90.00
_cell.angle_gamma   90.00
#
_symmetry.space_group_name_H-M   'P 1'
#
loop_
_entity.id
_entity.type
_entity.pdbx_description
1 polymer ?
#
loop_
_entity_poly.entity_id
_entity_poly.type
_entity_poly.pdbx_seq_one_letter_code
_entity_poly.pdbx_strand_id
1 'polypeptide(L)'
;MATDREIALQVQRLQDSGRDVPLMQLPGYMEWSKRKLNEGVSEALIAHLDGLAMFLLPEDDQTVGIDEYEELLEDLIEQCGE
;
A
#
# COMPACT_ATOMS: atom_id res chain seq x y z
N MET A 1 15.98 7.58 27.34
CA MET A 1 14.64 7.97 26.88
C MET A 1 14.83 9.21 26.03
N ALA A 2 14.33 9.22 24.80
CA ALA A 2 14.42 10.39 23.92
C ALA A 2 13.63 11.55 24.54
N THR A 3 14.15 12.77 24.45
CA THR A 3 13.44 13.98 24.89
C THR A 3 12.31 14.32 23.92
N ASP A 4 11.26 15.02 24.39
CA ASP A 4 10.10 15.41 23.56
C ASP A 4 10.50 16.14 22.27
N ARG A 5 11.60 16.91 22.33
CA ARG A 5 12.18 17.60 21.18
C ARG A 5 12.77 16.64 20.13
N GLU A 6 13.42 15.57 20.56
CA GLU A 6 13.98 14.56 19.67
C GLU A 6 12.87 13.76 18.98
N ILE A 7 11.79 13.46 19.70
CA ILE A 7 10.60 12.81 19.13
C ILE A 7 9.96 13.73 18.07
N ALA A 8 9.75 15.01 18.39
CA ALA A 8 9.15 15.96 17.47
C ALA A 8 9.95 16.13 16.16
N LEU A 9 11.27 16.21 16.24
CA LEU A 9 12.15 16.31 15.07
C LEU A 9 12.13 15.03 14.22
N GLN A 10 12.03 13.86 14.86
CA GLN A 10 11.96 12.60 14.15
C GLN A 10 10.62 12.46 13.43
N VAL A 11 9.50 12.76 14.08
CA VAL A 11 8.17 12.77 13.45
C VAL A 11 8.13 13.72 12.26
N GLN A 12 8.69 14.92 12.39
CA GLN A 12 8.75 15.87 11.29
C GLN A 12 9.55 15.32 10.10
N ARG A 13 10.72 14.70 10.34
CA ARG A 13 11.50 14.06 9.26
C ARG A 13 10.75 12.94 8.55
N LEU A 14 10.00 12.12 9.29
CA LEU A 14 9.20 11.05 8.70
C LEU A 14 8.08 11.61 7.81
N GLN A 15 7.41 12.68 8.27
CA GLN A 15 6.39 13.37 7.48
C GLN A 15 6.96 14.01 6.20
N ASP A 16 8.14 14.64 6.29
CA ASP A 16 8.81 15.27 5.13
C ASP A 16 9.36 14.24 4.12
N SER A 17 9.66 13.01 4.57
CA SER A 17 10.33 12.00 3.74
C SER A 17 9.37 10.98 3.13
N GLY A 18 8.17 10.84 3.69
CA GLY A 18 7.15 9.96 3.14
C GLY A 18 6.61 10.47 1.82
N ARG A 19 6.23 9.54 0.93
CA ARG A 19 5.67 9.85 -0.38
C ARG A 19 4.55 8.89 -0.72
N ASP A 20 3.62 9.36 -1.54
CA ASP A 20 2.64 8.48 -2.16
C ASP A 20 3.34 7.60 -3.21
N VAL A 21 3.33 6.29 -2.95
CA VAL A 21 3.86 5.27 -3.86
C VAL A 21 2.67 4.53 -4.46
N PRO A 22 2.43 4.64 -5.78
CA PRO A 22 1.38 3.88 -6.45
C PRO A 22 1.59 2.37 -6.28
N LEU A 23 0.53 1.61 -6.04
CA LEU A 23 0.63 0.15 -5.82
C LEU A 23 1.31 -0.55 -7.00
N MET A 24 1.05 -0.11 -8.23
CA MET A 24 1.70 -0.62 -9.45
C MET A 24 3.23 -0.49 -9.47
N GLN A 25 3.81 0.41 -8.66
CA GLN A 25 5.25 0.59 -8.54
C GLN A 25 5.85 -0.26 -7.40
N LEU A 26 5.02 -0.83 -6.53
CA LEU A 26 5.48 -1.64 -5.41
C LEU A 26 5.89 -3.04 -5.87
N PRO A 27 6.90 -3.65 -5.20
CA PRO A 27 7.37 -4.97 -5.54
C PRO A 27 6.25 -6.02 -5.49
N GLY A 28 6.17 -6.85 -6.54
CA GLY A 28 5.26 -8.00 -6.58
C GLY A 28 3.79 -7.68 -6.88
N TYR A 29 3.35 -6.42 -6.78
CA TYR A 29 1.95 -6.05 -7.01
C TYR A 29 1.44 -6.46 -8.39
N MET A 30 2.19 -6.17 -9.46
CA MET A 30 1.75 -6.48 -10.83
C MET A 30 1.62 -7.99 -11.11
N GLU A 31 2.41 -8.82 -10.44
CA GLU A 31 2.30 -10.28 -10.59
C GLU A 31 1.16 -10.82 -9.73
N TRP A 32 0.98 -10.26 -8.54
CA TRP A 32 -0.16 -10.55 -7.67
C TRP A 32 -1.50 -10.18 -8.31
N SER A 33 -1.64 -8.98 -8.89
CA SER A 33 -2.90 -8.50 -9.48
C SER A 33 -3.32 -9.37 -10.67
N LYS A 34 -2.38 -9.73 -11.55
CA LYS A 34 -2.62 -10.69 -12.64
C LYS A 34 -3.05 -12.05 -12.12
N ARG A 35 -2.46 -12.54 -11.03
CA ARG A 35 -2.86 -13.80 -10.41
C ARG A 35 -4.31 -13.72 -9.91
N LYS A 36 -4.69 -12.62 -9.25
CA LYS A 36 -6.07 -12.41 -8.79
C LYS A 36 -7.10 -12.37 -9.91
N LEU A 37 -6.78 -11.73 -11.03
CA LEU A 37 -7.63 -11.76 -12.22
C LEU A 37 -7.83 -13.20 -12.72
N ASN A 38 -6.77 -14.02 -12.74
CA ASN A 38 -6.88 -15.44 -13.13
C ASN A 38 -7.65 -16.30 -12.10
N GLU A 39 -7.65 -15.91 -10.82
CA GLU A 39 -8.45 -16.53 -9.76
C GLU A 39 -9.93 -16.12 -9.81
N GLY A 40 -10.30 -15.16 -10.68
CA GLY A 40 -11.67 -14.74 -10.91
C GLY A 40 -12.08 -13.47 -10.16
N VAL A 41 -11.12 -12.73 -9.58
CA VAL A 41 -11.39 -11.41 -9.00
C VAL A 41 -11.81 -10.44 -10.10
N SER A 42 -12.80 -9.60 -9.81
CA SER A 42 -13.34 -8.61 -10.73
C SER A 42 -12.27 -7.66 -11.26
N GLU A 43 -12.23 -7.47 -12.59
CA GLU A 43 -11.36 -6.47 -13.24
C GLU A 43 -11.60 -5.06 -12.70
N ALA A 44 -12.84 -4.74 -12.29
CA ALA A 44 -13.17 -3.44 -11.73
C ALA A 44 -12.53 -3.21 -10.35
N LEU A 45 -12.45 -4.26 -9.52
CA LEU A 45 -11.80 -4.19 -8.21
C LEU A 45 -10.28 -4.02 -8.37
N ILE A 46 -9.67 -4.78 -9.28
CA ILE A 46 -8.23 -4.64 -9.56
C ILE A 46 -7.92 -3.25 -10.15
N ALA A 47 -8.72 -2.77 -11.09
CA ALA A 47 -8.55 -1.43 -11.66
C ALA A 47 -8.73 -0.31 -10.61
N HIS A 48 -9.56 -0.53 -9.59
CA HIS A 48 -9.66 0.39 -8.46
C HIS A 48 -8.36 0.40 -7.66
N LEU A 49 -7.84 -0.78 -7.29
CA LEU A 49 -6.55 -0.90 -6.59
C LEU A 49 -5.39 -0.32 -7.41
N ASP A 50 -5.36 -0.51 -8.73
CA ASP A 50 -4.34 0.06 -9.61
C ASP A 50 -4.30 1.61 -9.51
N GLY A 51 -5.45 2.23 -9.20
CA GLY A 51 -5.57 3.67 -8.99
C GLY A 51 -5.12 4.16 -7.60
N LEU A 52 -4.82 3.26 -6.66
CA LEU A 52 -4.43 3.60 -5.30
C LEU A 52 -2.92 3.79 -5.14
N ALA A 53 -2.57 4.53 -4.09
CA ALA A 53 -1.21 4.71 -3.62
C ALA A 53 -1.15 4.54 -2.11
N MET A 54 -0.03 4.02 -1.63
CA MET A 54 0.30 3.97 -0.20
C MET A 54 1.26 5.10 0.14
N PHE A 55 1.02 5.77 1.27
CA PHE A 55 1.99 6.71 1.81
C PHE A 55 3.07 5.93 2.57
N LEU A 56 4.28 5.87 2.00
CA LEU A 56 5.38 5.06 2.53
C LEU A 56 6.63 5.90 2.70
N LEU A 57 7.44 5.52 3.68
CA LEU A 57 8.81 5.99 3.76
C LEU A 57 9.67 5.27 2.70
N PRO A 58 10.79 5.87 2.27
CA PRO A 58 11.69 5.24 1.30
C PRO A 58 12.30 3.92 1.78
N GLU A 59 12.29 3.64 3.08
CA GLU A 59 12.78 2.37 3.64
C GLU A 59 11.71 1.27 3.68
N ASP A 60 10.43 1.67 3.67
CA ASP A 60 9.28 0.75 3.77
C ASP A 60 8.75 0.32 2.39
N ASP A 61 9.14 1.01 1.30
CA ASP A 61 8.65 0.67 -0.05
C ASP A 61 9.03 -0.75 -0.50
N GLN A 62 10.10 -1.31 0.06
CA GLN A 62 10.55 -2.68 -0.17
C GLN A 62 9.99 -3.72 0.81
N THR A 63 9.32 -3.27 1.87
CA THR A 63 8.74 -4.18 2.88
C THR A 63 7.29 -4.53 2.58
N VAL A 64 6.60 -3.75 1.74
CA VAL A 64 5.24 -4.08 1.29
C VAL A 64 5.26 -5.35 0.46
N GLY A 65 4.40 -6.29 0.83
CA GLY A 65 4.33 -7.61 0.25
C GLY A 65 2.92 -8.02 -0.13
N ILE A 66 2.77 -9.32 -0.35
CA ILE A 66 1.51 -9.92 -0.81
C ILE A 66 0.41 -9.76 0.23
N ASP A 67 0.74 -9.93 1.52
CA ASP A 67 -0.25 -9.89 2.59
C ASP A 67 -0.94 -8.52 2.65
N GLU A 68 -0.21 -7.42 2.47
CA GLU A 68 -0.80 -6.08 2.42
C GLU A 68 -1.72 -5.89 1.19
N TYR A 69 -1.41 -6.52 0.05
CA TYR A 69 -2.28 -6.44 -1.12
C TYR A 69 -3.56 -7.25 -0.95
N GLU A 70 -3.49 -8.40 -0.27
CA GLU A 70 -4.66 -9.20 0.10
C GLU A 70 -5.58 -8.40 1.04
N GLU A 71 -5.02 -7.80 2.10
CA GLU A 71 -5.79 -6.97 3.05
C GLU A 71 -6.50 -5.82 2.33
N LEU A 72 -5.80 -5.09 1.44
CA LEU A 72 -6.42 -4.01 0.67
C LEU A 72 -7.57 -4.49 -0.24
N LEU A 73 -7.43 -5.68 -0.82
CA LEU A 73 -8.48 -6.26 -1.66
C LEU A 73 -9.68 -6.67 -0.81
N GLU A 74 -9.46 -7.32 0.33
CA GLU A 74 -10.51 -7.70 1.28
C GLU A 74 -11.28 -6.46 1.77
N ASP A 75 -10.57 -5.42 2.21
CA ASP A 75 -11.16 -4.15 2.64
C ASP A 75 -12.01 -3.51 1.53
N LEU A 76 -11.52 -3.54 0.28
CA LEU A 76 -12.24 -2.98 -0.86
C LEU A 76 -13.52 -3.77 -1.16
N ILE A 77 -13.46 -5.10 -1.11
CA ILE A 77 -14.63 -5.97 -1.29
C ILE A 77 -15.68 -5.66 -0.21
N GLU A 78 -15.26 -5.56 1.05
CA GLU A 78 -16.14 -5.22 2.16
C GLU A 78 -16.80 -3.84 1.99
N GLN A 79 -16.05 -2.85 1.50
CA GLN A 79 -16.56 -1.50 1.23
C GLN A 79 -17.55 -1.46 0.07
N CYS A 80 -17.33 -2.27 -0.98
CA CYS A 80 -18.22 -2.38 -2.13
C CYS A 80 -19.48 -3.21 -1.81
N GLY A 81 -19.49 -3.97 -0.71
CA GLY A 81 -20.61 -4.80 -0.28
C GLY A 81 -20.86 -6.02 -1.17
N GLU A 82 -19.78 -6.54 -1.80
CA GLU A 82 -19.79 -7.78 -2.60
C GLU A 82 -19.66 -9.04 -1.72
#